data_AF-A0A8C7EQH9-F1
#
_entry.id   AF-A0A8C7EQH9-F1
#
_cell.length_a   1.000
_cell.length_b   1.000
_cell.length_c   1.000
_cell.angle_alpha   90.00
_cell.angle_beta   90.00
_cell.angle_gamma   90.00
#
_symmetry.space_group_name_H-M   'P 1'
#
loop_
_entity.id
_entity.type
_entity.pdbx_description
1 polymer ?
#
loop_
_entity_poly.entity_id
_entity_poly.type
_entity_poly.pdbx_seq_one_letter_code
_entity_poly.pdbx_strand_id
1 'polypeptide(L)'
;MDGPSEPRIPALWDTHENNISELSQKLSGEYFRYKGVPFPVGIYSPESIRMVENADVQDDDIFIITYPKSGTNWMIEILSLILKDGDPSWIRSVPIWKRAPWCETIMGAFSLSDQPSPRLMSSHLPIQLFTKAFFNSKAKVIYMGRNPRDVVVSLYHYSKIAGQLKDPGTPDQFLQNFLKGEVQFGSWFDHIKGWIRMQGKENFLFITYEELQQDLHGSVQRICQFLGRPLGEEALGSVVAHSAFGAMKANAMSNFTLLPPSLLDQRHGAFLRKGVCGDWKNHFTVAQSEAFDRVYREQMRGLPTFPWDVPDDASPDPDPSPSPPEASETPNP
;
A
#
# COMPACT_ATOMS: atom_id res chain seq x y z
N MET A 1 23.33 -32.82 -32.31
CA MET A 1 23.12 -31.65 -33.18
C MET A 1 22.11 -30.79 -32.45
N ASP A 2 22.60 -29.84 -31.67
CA ASP A 2 21.76 -28.83 -31.05
C ASP A 2 21.24 -27.93 -32.17
N GLY A 3 19.92 -27.99 -32.40
CA GLY A 3 19.26 -27.09 -33.34
C GLY A 3 19.47 -25.64 -32.88
N PRO A 4 19.56 -24.68 -33.82
CA PRO A 4 19.71 -23.29 -33.45
C PRO A 4 18.53 -22.87 -32.57
N SER A 5 18.84 -22.42 -31.35
CA SER A 5 17.86 -21.82 -30.47
C SER A 5 17.27 -20.59 -31.16
N GLU A 6 15.96 -20.56 -31.31
CA GLU A 6 15.26 -19.37 -31.82
C GLU A 6 15.65 -18.16 -30.96
N PRO A 7 15.96 -17.00 -31.57
CA PRO A 7 16.25 -15.80 -30.82
C PRO A 7 15.02 -15.44 -29.99
N ARG A 8 15.16 -15.53 -28.66
CA ARG A 8 14.13 -15.10 -27.69
C ARG A 8 13.85 -13.62 -27.96
N ILE A 9 12.69 -13.30 -28.51
CA ILE A 9 12.21 -11.91 -28.61
C ILE A 9 12.09 -11.42 -27.17
N PRO A 10 12.82 -10.36 -26.76
CA PRO A 10 12.69 -9.84 -25.40
C PRO A 10 11.23 -9.49 -25.15
N ALA A 11 10.65 -10.00 -24.07
CA ALA A 11 9.30 -9.58 -23.70
C ALA A 11 9.32 -8.07 -23.46
N LEU A 12 8.21 -7.37 -23.68
CA LEU A 12 8.02 -5.95 -23.30
C LEU A 12 8.41 -5.69 -21.82
N TRP A 13 8.48 -6.75 -21.02
CA TRP A 13 8.83 -6.74 -19.61
C TRP A 13 10.32 -6.93 -19.32
N ASP A 14 11.08 -7.56 -20.21
CA ASP A 14 12.55 -7.64 -20.09
C ASP A 14 13.15 -6.24 -20.29
N THR A 15 12.57 -5.45 -21.19
CA THR A 15 12.90 -4.03 -21.33
C THR A 15 12.43 -3.22 -20.11
N HIS A 16 11.30 -3.57 -19.50
CA HIS A 16 10.81 -2.90 -18.29
C HIS A 16 11.72 -3.12 -17.07
N GLU A 17 12.22 -4.35 -16.85
CA GLU A 17 13.14 -4.67 -15.76
C GLU A 17 14.51 -4.01 -15.94
N ASN A 18 15.02 -3.97 -17.17
CA ASN A 18 16.23 -3.22 -17.51
C ASN A 18 16.05 -1.71 -17.22
N ASN A 19 14.89 -1.14 -17.58
CA ASN A 19 14.56 0.26 -17.30
C ASN A 19 14.43 0.56 -15.79
N ILE A 20 13.85 -0.35 -14.99
CA ILE A 20 13.74 -0.17 -13.52
C ILE A 20 15.13 -0.18 -12.87
N SER A 21 16.01 -1.09 -13.30
CA SER A 21 17.39 -1.14 -12.81
C SER A 21 18.13 0.17 -13.09
N GLU A 22 18.07 0.68 -14.33
CA GLU A 22 18.71 1.94 -14.71
C GLU A 22 18.13 3.17 -13.99
N LEU A 23 16.80 3.25 -13.85
CA LEU A 23 16.13 4.33 -13.11
C LEU A 23 16.53 4.30 -11.64
N SER A 24 16.61 3.12 -11.03
CA SER A 24 16.91 2.97 -9.60
C SER A 24 18.31 3.46 -9.22
N GLN A 25 19.28 3.41 -10.14
CA GLN A 25 20.65 3.90 -9.90
C GLN A 25 20.74 5.43 -9.89
N LYS A 26 19.72 6.12 -10.40
CA LYS A 26 19.68 7.59 -10.52
C LYS A 26 18.81 8.25 -9.46
N LEU A 27 18.34 7.50 -8.46
CA LEU A 27 17.49 8.03 -7.38
C LEU A 27 18.30 8.98 -6.49
N SER A 28 17.84 10.22 -6.36
CA SER A 28 18.50 11.25 -5.53
C SER A 28 17.97 11.31 -4.09
N GLY A 29 16.84 10.64 -3.81
CA GLY A 29 16.12 10.80 -2.54
C GLY A 29 15.45 12.17 -2.37
N GLU A 30 15.41 13.01 -3.40
CA GLU A 30 14.84 14.36 -3.33
C GLU A 30 13.35 14.38 -3.72
N TYR A 31 12.68 15.49 -3.45
CA TYR A 31 11.29 15.72 -3.82
C TYR A 31 11.19 16.85 -4.86
N PHE A 32 10.35 16.67 -5.88
CA PHE A 32 9.81 17.78 -6.67
C PHE A 32 8.38 18.07 -6.22
N ARG A 33 7.84 19.25 -6.57
CA ARG A 33 6.45 19.62 -6.28
C ARG A 33 5.62 19.70 -7.55
N TYR A 34 4.45 19.07 -7.53
CA TYR A 34 3.44 19.21 -8.57
C TYR A 34 2.15 19.76 -7.96
N LYS A 35 1.74 20.95 -8.40
CA LYS A 35 0.60 21.70 -7.82
C LYS A 35 0.63 21.75 -6.27
N GLY A 36 1.83 21.99 -5.72
CA GLY A 36 2.07 22.10 -4.28
C GLY A 36 2.33 20.77 -3.55
N VAL A 37 1.98 19.62 -4.13
CA VAL A 37 2.17 18.30 -3.50
C VAL A 37 3.58 17.77 -3.78
N PRO A 38 4.33 17.29 -2.77
CA PRO A 38 5.66 16.73 -2.93
C PRO A 38 5.64 15.28 -3.46
N PHE A 39 6.52 14.98 -4.42
CA PHE A 39 6.69 13.66 -5.03
C PHE A 39 8.16 13.27 -5.12
N PRO A 40 8.53 12.01 -4.81
CA PRO A 40 9.89 11.49 -4.99
C PRO A 40 10.41 11.67 -6.43
N VAL A 41 11.62 12.20 -6.57
CA VAL A 41 12.31 12.29 -7.86
C VAL A 41 12.70 10.89 -8.34
N GLY A 42 12.57 10.63 -9.63
CA GLY A 42 13.07 9.45 -10.31
C GLY A 42 12.00 8.40 -10.61
N ILE A 43 11.09 8.10 -9.66
CA ILE A 43 9.96 7.19 -9.91
C ILE A 43 8.69 7.91 -10.39
N TYR A 44 8.61 9.23 -10.17
CA TYR A 44 7.54 10.12 -10.63
C TYR A 44 8.14 11.27 -11.44
N SER A 45 7.35 11.85 -12.35
CA SER A 45 7.68 13.11 -13.02
C SER A 45 6.44 14.00 -13.15
N PRO A 46 6.58 15.32 -13.34
CA PRO A 46 5.44 16.19 -13.63
C PRO A 46 4.58 15.71 -14.80
N GLU A 47 5.20 15.08 -15.80
CA GLU A 47 4.55 14.50 -16.96
C GLU A 47 3.74 13.26 -16.59
N SER A 48 4.29 12.35 -15.77
CA SER A 48 3.56 11.15 -15.33
C SER A 48 2.35 11.52 -14.48
N ILE A 49 2.48 12.50 -13.56
CA ILE A 49 1.34 12.99 -12.77
C ILE A 49 0.28 13.65 -13.68
N ARG A 50 0.71 14.49 -14.63
CA ARG A 50 -0.20 15.13 -15.59
C ARG A 50 -0.92 14.12 -16.48
N MET A 51 -0.26 13.03 -16.86
CA MET A 51 -0.87 11.96 -17.63
C MET A 51 -2.04 11.34 -16.87
N VAL A 52 -1.86 11.02 -15.57
CA VAL A 52 -2.92 10.46 -14.73
C VAL A 52 -4.14 11.37 -14.63
N GLU A 53 -3.94 12.68 -14.44
CA GLU A 53 -5.06 13.63 -14.35
C GLU A 53 -5.98 13.59 -15.59
N ASN A 54 -5.42 13.26 -16.76
CA ASN A 54 -6.10 13.28 -18.04
C ASN A 54 -6.27 11.87 -18.65
N ALA A 55 -6.04 10.82 -17.86
CA ALA A 55 -6.11 9.45 -18.33
C ALA A 55 -7.55 8.98 -18.56
N ASP A 56 -7.70 8.01 -19.47
CA ASP A 56 -8.99 7.37 -19.75
C ASP A 56 -9.33 6.31 -18.69
N VAL A 57 -10.59 6.35 -18.24
CA VAL A 57 -11.15 5.44 -17.24
C VAL A 57 -12.25 4.60 -17.88
N GLN A 58 -12.18 3.29 -17.68
CA GLN A 58 -13.21 2.33 -18.10
C GLN A 58 -14.19 2.09 -16.94
N ASP A 59 -15.44 1.77 -17.27
CA ASP A 59 -16.49 1.59 -16.27
C ASP A 59 -16.26 0.41 -15.32
N ASP A 60 -15.45 -0.58 -15.72
CA ASP A 60 -15.10 -1.75 -14.91
C ASP A 60 -13.70 -1.68 -14.29
N ASP A 61 -13.02 -0.52 -14.38
CA ASP A 61 -11.77 -0.30 -13.67
C ASP A 61 -11.96 -0.38 -12.15
N ILE A 62 -10.95 -0.93 -11.48
CA ILE A 62 -10.87 -0.99 -10.02
C ILE A 62 -9.61 -0.26 -9.57
N PHE A 63 -9.80 0.79 -8.77
CA PHE A 63 -8.73 1.60 -8.21
C PHE A 63 -8.58 1.37 -6.71
N ILE A 64 -7.36 1.09 -6.28
CA ILE A 64 -6.96 1.06 -4.88
C ILE A 64 -6.32 2.40 -4.55
N ILE A 65 -6.95 3.16 -3.66
CA ILE A 65 -6.44 4.46 -3.26
C ILE A 65 -6.07 4.45 -1.80
N THR A 66 -4.87 4.93 -1.49
CA THR A 66 -4.38 4.99 -0.11
C THR A 66 -3.44 6.15 0.07
N TYR A 67 -3.33 6.69 1.28
CA TYR A 67 -2.12 7.40 1.65
C TYR A 67 -0.97 6.37 1.80
N PRO A 68 0.28 6.67 1.41
CA PRO A 68 1.40 5.74 1.56
C PRO A 68 1.45 5.06 2.93
N LYS A 69 1.76 3.76 2.92
CA LYS A 69 1.92 2.93 4.13
C LYS A 69 0.63 2.62 4.91
N SER A 70 -0.54 2.88 4.32
CA SER A 70 -1.84 2.54 4.90
C SER A 70 -2.31 1.10 4.63
N GLY A 71 -1.47 0.25 4.01
CA GLY A 71 -1.81 -1.15 3.74
C GLY A 71 -2.16 -1.46 2.28
N THR A 72 -1.76 -0.62 1.32
CA THR A 72 -2.05 -0.79 -0.12
C THR A 72 -1.76 -2.21 -0.62
N ASN A 73 -0.60 -2.77 -0.30
CA ASN A 73 -0.23 -4.11 -0.76
C ASN A 73 -1.16 -5.20 -0.23
N TRP A 74 -1.69 -5.03 0.97
CA TRP A 74 -2.66 -5.96 1.52
C TRP A 74 -3.95 -5.94 0.70
N MET A 75 -4.44 -4.74 0.37
CA MET A 75 -5.59 -4.57 -0.51
C MET A 75 -5.33 -5.08 -1.93
N ILE A 76 -4.14 -4.85 -2.50
CA ILE A 76 -3.76 -5.40 -3.81
C ILE A 76 -3.82 -6.93 -3.80
N GLU A 77 -3.30 -7.57 -2.75
CA GLU A 77 -3.31 -9.03 -2.63
C GLU A 77 -4.73 -9.59 -2.53
N ILE A 78 -5.55 -9.00 -1.64
CA ILE A 78 -6.96 -9.37 -1.46
C ILE A 78 -7.70 -9.28 -2.81
N LEU A 79 -7.57 -8.15 -3.51
CA LEU A 79 -8.26 -7.95 -4.78
C LEU A 79 -7.75 -8.86 -5.89
N SER A 80 -6.44 -9.15 -5.92
CA SER A 80 -5.87 -10.08 -6.90
C SER A 80 -6.42 -11.49 -6.72
N LEU A 81 -6.61 -11.92 -5.47
CA LEU A 81 -7.21 -13.21 -5.13
C LEU A 81 -8.72 -13.23 -5.43
N ILE A 82 -9.46 -12.16 -5.09
CA ILE A 82 -10.89 -12.05 -5.43
C ILE A 82 -11.11 -12.10 -6.95
N LEU A 83 -10.27 -11.43 -7.75
CA LEU A 83 -10.36 -11.44 -9.21
C LEU A 83 -10.03 -12.81 -9.83
N LYS A 84 -9.49 -13.73 -9.05
CA LYS A 84 -9.14 -15.10 -9.45
C LYS A 84 -9.89 -16.15 -8.62
N ASP A 85 -11.01 -15.76 -8.01
CA ASP A 85 -11.87 -16.66 -7.25
C ASP A 85 -11.12 -17.48 -6.19
N GLY A 86 -10.12 -16.85 -5.55
CA GLY A 86 -9.26 -17.47 -4.53
C GLY A 86 -8.06 -18.26 -5.08
N ASP A 87 -7.88 -18.39 -6.40
CA ASP A 87 -6.72 -19.08 -6.99
C ASP A 87 -5.43 -18.26 -6.80
N PRO A 88 -4.41 -18.81 -6.08
CA PRO A 88 -3.17 -18.10 -5.82
C PRO A 88 -2.20 -18.07 -7.02
N SER A 89 -2.51 -18.72 -8.14
CA SER A 89 -1.59 -18.85 -9.29
C SER A 89 -1.09 -17.49 -9.79
N TRP A 90 -1.97 -16.48 -9.84
CA TRP A 90 -1.58 -15.14 -10.29
C TRP A 90 -0.66 -14.44 -9.29
N ILE A 91 -0.97 -14.49 -7.99
CA ILE A 91 -0.14 -13.86 -6.95
C ILE A 91 1.20 -14.56 -6.75
N ARG A 92 1.33 -15.84 -7.14
CA ARG A 92 2.58 -16.62 -7.06
C ARG A 92 3.49 -16.44 -8.27
N SER A 93 2.94 -16.04 -9.41
CA SER A 93 3.69 -15.95 -10.68
C SER A 93 3.94 -14.52 -11.15
N VAL A 94 3.13 -13.54 -10.73
CA VAL A 94 3.23 -12.16 -11.20
C VAL A 94 3.51 -11.20 -10.04
N PRO A 95 4.58 -10.37 -10.13
CA PRO A 95 4.90 -9.37 -9.13
C PRO A 95 3.74 -8.41 -8.86
N ILE A 96 3.57 -8.01 -7.59
CA ILE A 96 2.46 -7.19 -7.12
C ILE A 96 2.31 -5.85 -7.86
N TRP A 97 3.42 -5.19 -8.22
CA TRP A 97 3.41 -3.95 -9.00
C TRP A 97 3.03 -4.15 -10.47
N LYS A 98 3.03 -5.39 -10.99
CA LYS A 98 2.49 -5.72 -12.32
C LYS A 98 1.01 -6.12 -12.25
N ARG A 99 0.53 -6.64 -11.10
CA ARG A 99 -0.88 -7.00 -10.88
C ARG A 99 -1.78 -5.79 -10.66
N ALA A 100 -1.28 -4.80 -9.93
CA ALA A 100 -1.98 -3.54 -9.67
C ALA A 100 -1.05 -2.34 -9.85
N PRO A 101 -0.65 -2.03 -11.11
CA PRO A 101 0.30 -0.95 -11.40
C PRO A 101 -0.15 0.39 -10.85
N TRP A 102 0.82 1.19 -10.43
CA TRP A 102 0.58 2.53 -9.91
C TRP A 102 0.21 3.48 -11.07
N CYS A 103 -0.82 4.30 -10.90
CA CYS A 103 -1.23 5.24 -11.95
C CYS A 103 -0.12 6.25 -12.25
N GLU A 104 0.48 6.82 -11.20
CA GLU A 104 1.27 8.05 -11.27
C GLU A 104 2.78 7.87 -11.49
N THR A 105 3.28 6.65 -11.42
CA THR A 105 4.70 6.37 -11.69
C THR A 105 5.04 6.62 -13.17
N ILE A 106 6.32 6.88 -13.48
CA ILE A 106 6.79 7.06 -14.86
C ILE A 106 6.42 5.87 -15.75
N MET A 107 6.51 4.65 -15.21
CA MET A 107 6.05 3.42 -15.85
C MET A 107 4.70 2.99 -15.27
N GLY A 108 3.75 3.91 -15.27
CA GLY A 108 2.45 3.74 -14.62
C GLY A 108 1.42 2.98 -15.44
N ALA A 109 0.29 2.66 -14.81
CA ALA A 109 -0.78 1.87 -15.40
C ALA A 109 -1.28 2.41 -16.75
N PHE A 110 -1.35 3.74 -16.90
CA PHE A 110 -1.81 4.40 -18.12
C PHE A 110 -0.74 4.47 -19.23
N SER A 111 0.50 4.07 -18.94
CA SER A 111 1.57 3.93 -19.92
C SER A 111 1.72 2.49 -20.44
N LEU A 112 0.95 1.55 -19.90
CA LEU A 112 0.95 0.14 -20.32
C LEU A 112 -0.13 -0.09 -21.38
N SER A 113 0.26 -0.66 -22.53
CA SER A 113 -0.69 -1.11 -23.55
C SER A 113 -1.36 -2.43 -23.16
N ASP A 114 -2.57 -2.66 -23.65
CA ASP A 114 -3.27 -3.95 -23.64
C ASP A 114 -3.42 -4.62 -22.27
N GLN A 115 -3.91 -3.87 -21.26
CA GLN A 115 -4.31 -4.48 -19.99
C GLN A 115 -5.69 -5.15 -20.13
N PRO A 116 -5.82 -6.45 -19.78
CA PRO A 116 -7.11 -7.13 -19.82
C PRO A 116 -8.05 -6.55 -18.75
N SER A 117 -9.30 -6.32 -19.13
CA SER A 117 -10.34 -5.90 -18.20
C SER A 117 -10.84 -7.06 -17.33
N PRO A 118 -11.23 -6.82 -16.06
CA PRO A 118 -11.17 -5.52 -15.37
C PRO A 118 -9.73 -5.14 -15.00
N ARG A 119 -9.35 -3.88 -15.23
CA ARG A 119 -8.03 -3.38 -14.85
C ARG A 119 -8.01 -3.12 -13.35
N LEU A 120 -7.00 -3.67 -12.66
CA LEU A 120 -6.72 -3.37 -11.27
C LEU A 120 -5.55 -2.38 -11.22
N MET A 121 -5.73 -1.23 -10.57
CA MET A 121 -4.73 -0.16 -10.51
C MET A 121 -4.62 0.40 -9.09
N SER A 122 -3.47 0.96 -8.77
CA SER A 122 -3.21 1.58 -7.46
C SER A 122 -2.85 3.05 -7.61
N SER A 123 -3.20 3.90 -6.65
CA SER A 123 -2.70 5.28 -6.61
C SER A 123 -2.58 5.82 -5.19
N HIS A 124 -1.57 6.66 -5.00
CA HIS A 124 -1.36 7.46 -3.80
C HIS A 124 -1.73 8.93 -4.00
N LEU A 125 -2.32 9.28 -5.15
CA LEU A 125 -2.66 10.66 -5.44
C LEU A 125 -3.78 11.16 -4.51
N PRO A 126 -3.65 12.38 -3.95
CA PRO A 126 -4.76 13.03 -3.28
C PRO A 126 -5.85 13.38 -4.31
N ILE A 127 -7.10 13.43 -3.87
CA ILE A 127 -8.28 13.49 -4.74
C ILE A 127 -8.21 14.59 -5.82
N GLN A 128 -7.61 15.75 -5.51
CA GLN A 128 -7.49 16.89 -6.43
C GLN A 128 -6.49 16.67 -7.58
N LEU A 129 -5.63 15.66 -7.49
CA LEU A 129 -4.67 15.27 -8.53
C LEU A 129 -5.07 13.95 -9.22
N PHE A 130 -6.13 13.30 -8.76
CA PHE A 130 -6.57 12.02 -9.33
C PHE A 130 -7.25 12.21 -10.69
N THR A 131 -7.40 11.11 -11.44
CA THR A 131 -7.93 11.09 -12.80
C THR A 131 -9.31 11.73 -12.90
N LYS A 132 -9.44 12.81 -13.67
CA LYS A 132 -10.69 13.59 -13.74
C LYS A 132 -11.85 12.79 -14.34
N ALA A 133 -11.56 11.90 -15.28
CA ALA A 133 -12.56 11.04 -15.91
C ALA A 133 -13.27 10.11 -14.92
N PHE A 134 -12.62 9.74 -13.81
CA PHE A 134 -13.20 8.90 -12.76
C PHE A 134 -14.50 9.49 -12.17
N PHE A 135 -14.56 10.81 -11.97
CA PHE A 135 -15.71 11.44 -11.30
C PHE A 135 -17.02 11.32 -12.09
N ASN A 136 -16.94 10.97 -13.38
CA ASN A 136 -18.08 10.78 -14.27
C ASN A 136 -18.20 9.32 -14.80
N SER A 137 -17.39 8.38 -14.30
CA SER A 137 -17.43 6.98 -14.71
C SER A 137 -18.09 6.07 -13.66
N LYS A 138 -18.30 4.79 -14.01
CA LYS A 138 -18.75 3.75 -13.07
C LYS A 138 -17.62 2.96 -12.43
N ALA A 139 -16.37 3.28 -12.76
CA ALA A 139 -15.20 2.66 -12.17
C ALA A 139 -15.30 2.68 -10.64
N LYS A 140 -14.74 1.66 -9.99
CA LYS A 140 -14.84 1.50 -8.54
C LYS A 140 -13.55 1.97 -7.88
N VAL A 141 -13.68 2.72 -6.79
CA VAL A 141 -12.56 3.06 -5.90
C VAL A 141 -12.74 2.37 -4.55
N ILE A 142 -11.68 1.74 -4.06
CA ILE A 142 -11.54 1.31 -2.69
C ILE A 142 -10.49 2.21 -2.04
N TYR A 143 -10.93 3.11 -1.16
CA TYR A 143 -10.05 3.91 -0.34
C TYR A 143 -9.75 3.18 0.97
N MET A 144 -8.47 2.93 1.24
CA MET A 144 -8.04 2.31 2.49
C MET A 144 -7.31 3.32 3.40
N GLY A 145 -7.90 3.59 4.57
CA GLY A 145 -7.33 4.40 5.65
C GLY A 145 -6.54 3.56 6.66
N ARG A 146 -5.70 4.22 7.46
CA ARG A 146 -4.97 3.60 8.58
C ARG A 146 -4.70 4.67 9.64
N ASN A 147 -4.56 4.25 10.91
CA ASN A 147 -4.12 5.14 11.99
C ASN A 147 -2.88 5.95 11.56
N PRO A 148 -2.95 7.28 11.55
CA PRO A 148 -1.84 8.11 11.07
C PRO A 148 -0.58 7.96 11.91
N ARG A 149 -0.68 7.56 13.19
CA ARG A 149 0.48 7.32 14.05
C ARG A 149 1.25 6.07 13.57
N ASP A 150 0.55 5.00 13.21
CA ASP A 150 1.19 3.81 12.62
C ASP A 150 1.71 4.07 11.20
N VAL A 151 1.04 4.94 10.44
CA VAL A 151 1.53 5.41 9.13
C VAL A 151 2.89 6.12 9.30
N VAL A 152 3.03 7.01 10.29
CA VAL A 152 4.31 7.68 10.59
C VAL A 152 5.42 6.67 10.84
N VAL A 153 5.20 5.72 11.75
CA VAL A 153 6.22 4.70 12.07
C VAL A 153 6.57 3.85 10.85
N SER A 154 5.56 3.41 10.11
CA SER A 154 5.75 2.59 8.92
C SER A 154 6.52 3.33 7.83
N LEU A 155 6.22 4.62 7.63
CA LEU A 155 6.93 5.46 6.66
C LEU A 155 8.35 5.78 7.13
N TYR A 156 8.57 6.07 8.40
CA TYR A 156 9.90 6.32 8.97
C TYR A 156 10.87 5.17 8.69
N HIS A 157 10.47 3.93 9.02
CA HIS A 157 11.31 2.75 8.75
C HIS A 157 11.46 2.46 7.25
N TYR A 158 10.40 2.68 6.47
CA TYR A 158 10.47 2.48 5.02
C TYR A 158 11.45 3.45 4.36
N SER A 159 11.47 4.72 4.75
CA SER A 159 12.38 5.73 4.20
C SER A 159 13.86 5.39 4.42
N LYS A 160 14.20 4.56 5.40
CA LYS A 160 15.58 4.11 5.63
C LYS A 160 16.07 3.08 4.62
N ILE A 161 15.15 2.37 3.97
CA ILE A 161 15.47 1.30 3.02
C ILE A 161 15.03 1.62 1.59
N ALA A 162 14.24 2.68 1.39
CA ALA A 162 13.67 3.05 0.10
C ALA A 162 14.57 4.08 -0.61
N GLY A 163 15.25 3.67 -1.69
CA GLY A 163 16.24 4.52 -2.36
C GLY A 163 15.67 5.78 -3.00
N GLN A 164 14.36 5.82 -3.28
CA GLN A 164 13.69 7.00 -3.80
C GLN A 164 13.36 8.05 -2.72
N LEU A 165 13.48 7.69 -1.45
CA LEU A 165 13.16 8.59 -0.33
C LEU A 165 14.45 9.07 0.33
N LYS A 166 14.44 10.33 0.78
CA LYS A 166 15.47 10.83 1.66
C LYS A 166 15.45 10.05 2.99
N ASP A 167 16.64 9.89 3.58
CA ASP A 167 16.75 9.46 4.97
C ASP A 167 15.84 10.33 5.87
N PRO A 168 15.04 9.71 6.76
CA PRO A 168 14.05 10.44 7.53
C PRO A 168 14.65 11.34 8.63
N GLY A 169 15.94 11.19 8.95
CA GLY A 169 16.59 11.87 10.06
C GLY A 169 16.10 11.38 11.42
N THR A 170 16.02 12.30 12.39
CA THR A 170 15.54 11.98 13.74
C THR A 170 14.03 11.74 13.75
N PRO A 171 13.51 10.89 14.66
CA PRO A 171 12.08 10.68 14.80
C PRO A 171 11.29 11.98 15.00
N ASP A 172 11.81 12.93 15.80
CA ASP A 172 11.19 14.23 16.03
C ASP A 172 11.06 15.05 14.74
N GLN A 173 12.15 15.17 13.98
CA GLN A 173 12.14 15.94 12.74
C GLN A 173 11.20 15.32 11.71
N PHE A 174 11.19 13.99 11.62
CA PHE A 174 10.32 13.27 10.72
C PHE A 174 8.84 13.45 11.08
N LEU A 175 8.49 13.35 12.37
CA LEU A 175 7.14 13.58 12.85
C LEU A 175 6.67 15.01 12.54
N GLN A 176 7.53 16.02 12.74
CA GLN A 176 7.22 17.40 12.39
C GLN A 176 6.98 17.59 10.89
N ASN A 177 7.79 16.95 10.04
CA ASN A 177 7.60 16.99 8.60
C ASN A 177 6.28 16.32 8.19
N PHE A 178 5.96 15.17 8.79
CA PHE A 178 4.69 14.48 8.55
C PHE A 178 3.48 15.34 8.91
N LEU A 179 3.47 15.94 10.11
CA LEU A 179 2.38 16.80 10.58
C LEU A 179 2.18 18.05 9.71
N LYS A 180 3.25 18.55 9.08
CA LYS A 180 3.23 19.69 8.15
C LYS A 180 2.90 19.28 6.70
N GLY A 181 2.80 17.99 6.40
CA GLY A 181 2.62 17.49 5.03
C GLY A 181 3.88 17.64 4.16
N GLU A 182 5.06 17.75 4.76
CA GLU A 182 6.37 17.88 4.11
C GLU A 182 7.01 16.50 3.85
N VAL A 183 6.20 15.55 3.41
CA VAL A 183 6.56 14.16 3.07
C VAL A 183 5.86 13.78 1.77
N GLN A 184 6.31 12.72 1.08
CA GLN A 184 5.68 12.29 -0.19
C GLN A 184 4.14 12.24 -0.13
N PHE A 185 3.50 12.71 -1.20
CA PHE A 185 2.04 12.81 -1.34
C PHE A 185 1.35 13.78 -0.38
N GLY A 186 2.13 14.54 0.42
CA GLY A 186 1.64 15.65 1.21
C GLY A 186 1.02 15.26 2.55
N SER A 187 0.08 16.09 2.99
CA SER A 187 -0.63 15.94 4.27
C SER A 187 -1.54 14.71 4.27
N TRP A 188 -1.31 13.78 5.22
CA TRP A 188 -2.23 12.67 5.46
C TRP A 188 -3.65 13.17 5.75
N PHE A 189 -3.77 14.26 6.52
CA PHE A 189 -5.04 14.86 6.89
C PHE A 189 -5.82 15.30 5.66
N ASP A 190 -5.18 16.03 4.75
CA ASP A 190 -5.85 16.54 3.54
C ASP A 190 -6.16 15.40 2.57
N HIS A 191 -5.29 14.39 2.51
CA HIS A 191 -5.50 13.20 1.69
C HIS A 191 -6.77 12.46 2.09
N ILE A 192 -6.92 12.08 3.37
CA ILE A 192 -8.11 11.37 3.84
C ILE A 192 -9.35 12.27 3.79
N LYS A 193 -9.27 13.53 4.23
CA LYS A 193 -10.39 14.49 4.16
C LYS A 193 -10.87 14.72 2.74
N GLY A 194 -9.98 14.68 1.75
CA GLY A 194 -10.33 14.81 0.35
C GLY A 194 -11.11 13.59 -0.13
N TRP A 195 -10.58 12.40 0.09
CA TRP A 195 -11.15 11.15 -0.42
C TRP A 195 -12.45 10.72 0.26
N ILE A 196 -12.59 10.91 1.58
CA ILE A 196 -13.83 10.53 2.28
C ILE A 196 -15.05 11.34 1.86
N ARG A 197 -14.89 12.45 1.11
CA ARG A 197 -16.00 13.18 0.47
C ARG A 197 -16.78 12.33 -0.54
N MET A 198 -16.19 11.23 -1.00
CA MET A 198 -16.83 10.28 -1.91
C MET A 198 -17.70 9.24 -1.18
N GLN A 199 -17.67 9.21 0.17
CA GLN A 199 -18.55 8.34 0.94
C GLN A 199 -20.02 8.60 0.58
N GLY A 200 -20.80 7.51 0.47
CA GLY A 200 -22.19 7.55 0.03
C GLY A 200 -22.39 7.33 -1.48
N LYS A 201 -21.33 7.39 -2.29
CA LYS A 201 -21.41 6.96 -3.70
C LYS A 201 -21.33 5.44 -3.82
N GLU A 202 -22.14 4.86 -4.70
CA GLU A 202 -22.21 3.40 -4.92
C GLU A 202 -20.90 2.79 -5.45
N ASN A 203 -20.10 3.57 -6.17
CA ASN A 203 -18.82 3.16 -6.73
C ASN A 203 -17.60 3.53 -5.85
N PHE A 204 -17.81 3.84 -4.58
CA PHE A 204 -16.75 4.16 -3.62
C PHE A 204 -16.90 3.38 -2.31
N LEU A 205 -15.86 2.62 -1.94
CA LEU A 205 -15.76 1.92 -0.67
C LEU A 205 -14.68 2.58 0.19
N PHE A 206 -15.04 2.97 1.42
CA PHE A 206 -14.08 3.32 2.46
C PHE A 206 -13.93 2.15 3.44
N ILE A 207 -12.70 1.70 3.65
CA ILE A 207 -12.34 0.67 4.62
C ILE A 207 -11.02 1.05 5.30
N THR A 208 -10.73 0.49 6.46
CA THR A 208 -9.52 0.77 7.23
C THR A 208 -8.64 -0.45 7.40
N TYR A 209 -7.35 -0.22 7.61
CA TYR A 209 -6.38 -1.25 7.98
C TYR A 209 -6.79 -1.95 9.28
N GLU A 210 -7.33 -1.19 10.23
CA GLU A 210 -7.81 -1.67 11.51
C GLU A 210 -9.00 -2.63 11.36
N GLU A 211 -9.95 -2.34 10.45
CA GLU A 211 -11.04 -3.28 10.12
C GLU A 211 -10.51 -4.59 9.52
N LEU A 212 -9.53 -4.54 8.61
CA LEU A 212 -8.91 -5.75 8.05
C LEU A 212 -8.18 -6.59 9.12
N GLN A 213 -7.57 -5.93 10.11
CA GLN A 213 -6.91 -6.60 11.23
C GLN A 213 -7.90 -7.24 12.19
N GLN A 214 -9.00 -6.55 12.47
CA GLN A 214 -10.01 -7.00 13.41
C GLN A 214 -10.80 -8.20 12.87
N ASP A 215 -11.24 -8.13 11.61
CA ASP A 215 -11.98 -9.20 10.94
C ASP A 215 -11.68 -9.19 9.44
N LEU A 216 -10.61 -9.91 9.06
CA LEU A 216 -10.22 -10.05 7.67
C LEU A 216 -11.31 -10.74 6.84
N HIS A 217 -11.97 -11.76 7.39
CA HIS A 217 -12.97 -12.54 6.67
C HIS A 217 -14.20 -11.70 6.33
N GLY A 218 -14.80 -11.04 7.32
CA GLY A 218 -15.94 -10.14 7.10
C GLY A 218 -15.58 -8.94 6.21
N SER A 219 -14.35 -8.43 6.32
CA SER A 219 -13.86 -7.38 5.43
C SER A 219 -13.76 -7.83 3.97
N VAL A 220 -13.23 -9.03 3.72
CA VAL A 220 -13.16 -9.60 2.36
C VAL A 220 -14.57 -9.80 1.81
N GLN A 221 -15.52 -10.31 2.61
CA GLN A 221 -16.92 -10.43 2.19
C GLN A 221 -17.52 -9.08 1.77
N ARG A 222 -17.28 -8.03 2.55
CA ARG A 222 -17.75 -6.66 2.24
C ARG A 222 -17.12 -6.12 0.95
N ILE A 223 -15.84 -6.39 0.70
CA ILE A 223 -15.16 -6.03 -0.56
C ILE A 223 -15.77 -6.79 -1.75
N CYS A 224 -16.00 -8.10 -1.60
CA CYS A 224 -16.66 -8.93 -2.62
C CYS A 224 -18.05 -8.39 -2.99
N GLN A 225 -18.86 -8.02 -1.99
CA GLN A 225 -20.18 -7.41 -2.20
C GLN A 225 -20.07 -6.09 -2.96
N PHE A 226 -19.17 -5.20 -2.55
CA PHE A 226 -18.93 -3.92 -3.23
C PHE A 226 -18.52 -4.12 -4.70
N LEU A 227 -17.68 -5.12 -4.98
CA LEU A 227 -17.25 -5.44 -6.34
C LEU A 227 -18.34 -6.14 -7.17
N GLY A 228 -19.38 -6.69 -6.55
CA GLY A 228 -20.38 -7.53 -7.21
C GLY A 228 -19.81 -8.91 -7.59
N ARG A 229 -18.85 -9.42 -6.80
CA ARG A 229 -18.13 -10.69 -7.01
C ARG A 229 -18.23 -11.56 -5.76
N PRO A 230 -19.41 -12.15 -5.47
CA PRO A 230 -19.54 -13.04 -4.31
C PRO A 230 -18.65 -14.28 -4.49
N LEU A 231 -18.05 -14.73 -3.40
CA LEU A 231 -17.23 -15.95 -3.35
C LEU A 231 -17.91 -16.99 -2.46
N GLY A 232 -17.76 -18.27 -2.82
CA GLY A 232 -18.11 -19.36 -1.91
C GLY A 232 -17.11 -19.46 -0.75
N GLU A 233 -17.50 -20.15 0.32
CA GLU A 233 -16.70 -20.27 1.57
C GLU A 233 -15.27 -20.79 1.33
N GLU A 234 -15.08 -21.73 0.42
CA GLU A 234 -13.75 -22.26 0.09
C GLU A 234 -12.85 -21.19 -0.56
N ALA A 235 -13.37 -20.52 -1.61
CA ALA A 235 -12.66 -19.44 -2.29
C ALA A 235 -12.37 -18.27 -1.33
N LEU A 236 -13.35 -17.90 -0.50
CA LEU A 236 -13.22 -16.87 0.51
C LEU A 236 -12.15 -17.22 1.55
N GLY A 237 -12.15 -18.46 2.06
CA GLY A 237 -11.12 -18.99 2.94
C GLY A 237 -9.73 -18.95 2.30
N SER A 238 -9.63 -19.25 1.01
CA SER A 238 -8.38 -19.11 0.24
C SER A 238 -7.90 -17.65 0.17
N VAL A 239 -8.79 -16.70 -0.11
CA VAL A 239 -8.45 -15.27 -0.10
C VAL A 239 -7.88 -14.86 1.26
N VAL A 240 -8.54 -15.24 2.35
CA VAL A 240 -8.12 -14.92 3.72
C VAL A 240 -6.75 -15.53 4.04
N ALA A 241 -6.57 -16.83 3.75
CA ALA A 241 -5.32 -17.55 4.03
C ALA A 241 -4.12 -16.95 3.28
N HIS A 242 -4.28 -16.63 2.00
CA HIS A 242 -3.22 -16.06 1.17
C HIS A 242 -2.98 -14.57 1.41
N SER A 243 -3.98 -13.84 1.93
CA SER A 243 -3.84 -12.43 2.34
C SER A 243 -3.27 -12.26 3.74
N ALA A 244 -3.07 -13.33 4.52
CA ALA A 244 -2.46 -13.23 5.83
C ALA A 244 -1.03 -12.67 5.76
N PHE A 245 -0.63 -11.85 6.74
CA PHE A 245 0.68 -11.19 6.74
C PHE A 245 1.86 -12.16 6.55
N GLY A 246 1.84 -13.30 7.25
CA GLY A 246 2.87 -14.34 7.12
C GLY A 246 2.94 -14.93 5.71
N ALA A 247 1.79 -15.21 5.10
CA ALA A 247 1.71 -15.75 3.75
C ALA A 247 2.25 -14.77 2.70
N MET A 248 1.85 -13.50 2.78
CA MET A 248 2.36 -12.44 1.91
C MET A 248 3.86 -12.21 2.09
N LYS A 249 4.35 -12.24 3.33
CA LYS A 249 5.78 -12.06 3.64
C LYS A 249 6.64 -13.18 3.07
N ALA A 250 6.11 -14.41 3.00
CA ALA A 250 6.77 -15.55 2.39
C ALA A 250 6.70 -15.55 0.84
N ASN A 251 5.79 -14.80 0.23
CA ASN A 251 5.63 -14.75 -1.22
C ASN A 251 6.57 -13.71 -1.87
N ALA A 252 7.57 -14.17 -2.63
CA ALA A 252 8.53 -13.30 -3.32
C ALA A 252 7.88 -12.30 -4.30
N MET A 253 6.71 -12.67 -4.86
CA MET A 253 5.95 -11.81 -5.77
C MET A 253 5.17 -10.70 -5.04
N SER A 254 5.08 -10.75 -3.71
CA SER A 254 4.28 -9.82 -2.89
C SER A 254 5.10 -9.08 -1.82
N ASN A 255 6.28 -9.60 -1.45
CA ASN A 255 7.14 -9.04 -0.40
C ASN A 255 8.22 -8.06 -0.90
N PHE A 256 8.26 -7.80 -2.21
CA PHE A 256 9.18 -6.86 -2.88
C PHE A 256 10.66 -7.26 -2.88
N THR A 257 11.02 -8.52 -2.59
CA THR A 257 12.43 -8.95 -2.61
C THR A 257 13.02 -9.01 -4.02
N LEU A 258 12.18 -8.99 -5.05
CA LEU A 258 12.61 -8.95 -6.46
C LEU A 258 13.01 -7.55 -6.94
N LEU A 259 12.77 -6.50 -6.14
CA LEU A 259 13.21 -5.15 -6.51
C LEU A 259 14.73 -5.01 -6.42
N PRO A 260 15.36 -4.17 -7.27
CA PRO A 260 16.78 -3.85 -7.14
C PRO A 260 17.12 -3.27 -5.76
N PRO A 261 18.28 -3.63 -5.16
CA PRO A 261 18.69 -3.08 -3.86
C PRO A 261 18.81 -1.55 -3.84
N SER A 262 19.11 -0.93 -4.98
CA SER A 262 19.12 0.53 -5.18
C SER A 262 17.75 1.18 -5.02
N LEU A 263 16.66 0.45 -5.29
CA LEU A 263 15.30 0.92 -5.08
C LEU A 263 14.78 0.55 -3.68
N LEU A 264 15.11 -0.65 -3.22
CA LEU A 264 14.70 -1.15 -1.91
C LEU A 264 15.77 -2.03 -1.28
N ASP A 265 16.48 -1.50 -0.28
CA ASP A 265 17.57 -2.20 0.39
C ASP A 265 17.04 -3.16 1.46
N GLN A 266 16.64 -4.35 1.02
CA GLN A 266 16.15 -5.39 1.92
C GLN A 266 17.24 -6.07 2.76
N ARG A 267 18.51 -5.63 2.67
CA ARG A 267 19.58 -6.09 3.57
C ARG A 267 19.51 -5.40 4.93
N HIS A 268 18.93 -4.20 4.97
CA HIS A 268 18.81 -3.37 6.18
C HIS A 268 17.37 -3.29 6.74
N GLY A 269 16.43 -4.03 6.14
CA GLY A 269 15.05 -4.11 6.60
C GLY A 269 14.18 -4.90 5.63
N ALA A 270 12.87 -4.97 5.88
CA ALA A 270 11.92 -5.61 4.98
C ALA A 270 10.76 -4.67 4.70
N PHE A 271 10.20 -4.72 3.48
CA PHE A 271 9.00 -3.95 3.15
C PHE A 271 7.84 -4.32 4.09
N LEU A 272 7.60 -5.63 4.25
CA LEU A 272 6.63 -6.20 5.17
C LEU A 272 7.28 -6.34 6.56
N ARG A 273 7.31 -5.22 7.30
CA ARG A 273 8.02 -5.09 8.59
C ARG A 273 7.37 -5.90 9.73
N LYS A 274 6.26 -5.41 10.30
CA LYS A 274 5.54 -6.04 11.42
C LYS A 274 4.10 -6.44 11.11
N GLY A 275 3.37 -5.64 10.33
CA GLY A 275 2.00 -5.99 9.92
C GLY A 275 0.96 -6.00 11.05
N VAL A 276 1.09 -5.08 12.02
CA VAL A 276 0.19 -4.96 13.19
C VAL A 276 -0.37 -3.53 13.34
N CYS A 277 -1.43 -3.39 14.12
CA CYS A 277 -1.91 -2.10 14.64
C CYS A 277 -1.19 -1.73 15.95
N GLY A 278 -1.02 -0.44 16.22
CA GLY A 278 -0.56 0.06 17.51
C GLY A 278 0.96 0.08 17.72
N ASP A 279 1.77 -0.24 16.71
CA ASP A 279 3.24 -0.20 16.85
C ASP A 279 3.77 1.22 17.09
N TRP A 280 2.96 2.25 16.80
CA TRP A 280 3.24 3.62 17.20
C TRP A 280 3.50 3.79 18.71
N LYS A 281 2.85 2.98 19.57
CA LYS A 281 3.06 3.00 21.02
C LYS A 281 4.49 2.63 21.43
N ASN A 282 5.20 1.88 20.59
CA ASN A 282 6.60 1.50 20.81
C ASN A 282 7.62 2.54 20.31
N HIS A 283 7.16 3.62 19.67
CA HIS A 283 8.03 4.58 18.98
C HIS A 283 7.79 6.02 19.41
N PHE A 284 6.53 6.38 19.69
CA PHE A 284 6.19 7.73 20.12
C PHE A 284 6.54 7.89 21.59
N THR A 285 7.25 8.96 21.92
CA THR A 285 7.30 9.42 23.30
C THR A 285 5.94 9.99 23.70
N VAL A 286 5.65 10.06 25.01
CA VAL A 286 4.42 10.69 25.51
C VAL A 286 4.28 12.12 24.96
N ALA A 287 5.36 12.90 24.98
CA ALA A 287 5.37 14.26 24.46
C ALA A 287 5.06 14.33 22.95
N GLN A 288 5.58 13.40 22.15
CA GLN A 288 5.26 13.29 20.73
C GLN A 288 3.79 12.89 20.50
N SER A 289 3.26 11.96 21.29
CA SER A 289 1.85 11.56 21.22
C SER A 289 0.92 12.73 21.53
N GLU A 290 1.14 13.42 22.64
CA GLU A 290 0.33 14.59 23.01
C GLU A 290 0.40 15.72 21.97
N ALA A 291 1.59 15.96 21.38
CA ALA A 291 1.74 16.93 20.30
C ALA A 291 0.99 16.50 19.04
N PHE A 292 1.06 15.22 18.68
CA PHE A 292 0.29 14.64 17.60
C PHE A 292 -1.21 14.80 17.84
N ASP A 293 -1.69 14.49 19.04
CA ASP A 293 -3.11 14.55 19.42
C ASP A 293 -3.68 15.97 19.34
N ARG A 294 -2.88 16.98 19.66
CA ARG A 294 -3.28 18.39 19.48
C ARG A 294 -3.53 18.71 18.02
N VAL A 295 -2.58 18.36 17.14
CA VAL A 295 -2.70 18.61 15.70
C VAL A 295 -3.82 17.77 15.09
N TYR A 296 -3.92 16.50 15.47
CA TYR A 296 -4.96 15.59 14.97
C TYR A 296 -6.36 16.11 15.30
N ARG A 297 -6.61 16.50 16.57
CA ARG A 297 -7.91 17.07 16.99
C ARG A 297 -8.26 18.36 16.27
N GLU A 298 -7.26 19.18 15.95
CA GLU A 298 -7.48 20.40 15.16
C GLU A 298 -7.81 20.07 13.70
N GLN A 299 -6.99 19.23 13.07
CA GLN A 299 -7.09 18.89 11.64
C GLN A 299 -8.30 18.04 11.27
N MET A 300 -8.74 17.17 12.19
CA MET A 300 -9.84 16.20 11.99
C MET A 300 -11.14 16.64 12.67
N ARG A 301 -11.21 17.89 13.14
CA ARG A 301 -12.41 18.43 13.80
C ARG A 301 -13.64 18.31 12.91
N GLY A 302 -14.72 17.75 13.46
CA GLY A 302 -16.01 17.63 12.77
C GLY A 302 -16.11 16.45 11.80
N LEU A 303 -15.09 15.59 11.73
CA LEU A 303 -15.16 14.32 11.01
C LEU A 303 -15.76 13.22 11.90
N PRO A 304 -16.31 12.15 11.29
CA PRO A 304 -16.76 10.99 12.05
C PRO A 304 -15.59 10.32 12.78
N THR A 305 -15.90 9.59 13.85
CA THR A 305 -14.94 8.75 14.57
C THR A 305 -14.43 7.64 13.66
N PHE A 306 -13.11 7.47 13.61
CA PHE A 306 -12.45 6.37 12.93
C PHE A 306 -12.13 5.23 13.91
N PRO A 307 -11.93 3.98 13.42
CA PRO A 307 -11.59 2.84 14.28
C PRO A 307 -10.35 3.03 15.16
N TRP A 308 -9.45 3.97 14.81
CA TRP A 308 -8.26 4.28 15.58
C TRP A 308 -8.41 5.44 16.57
N ASP A 309 -9.60 6.03 16.68
CA ASP A 309 -9.88 7.13 17.64
C ASP A 309 -10.28 6.60 19.03
N VAL A 310 -10.17 5.29 19.27
CA VAL A 310 -10.54 4.66 20.53
C VAL A 310 -9.56 5.09 21.65
N PRO A 311 -10.05 5.49 22.84
CA PRO A 311 -9.21 5.82 23.99
C PRO A 311 -8.33 4.62 24.40
N ASP A 312 -7.13 4.91 24.90
CA ASP A 312 -6.10 3.91 25.19
C ASP A 312 -6.51 2.79 26.18
N ASP A 313 -7.57 2.99 26.97
CA ASP A 313 -8.06 2.03 27.99
C ASP A 313 -8.93 0.88 27.45
N ALA A 314 -9.17 0.78 26.13
CA ALA A 314 -10.08 -0.22 25.55
C ALA A 314 -9.41 -1.31 24.71
N SER A 315 -8.07 -1.40 24.67
CA SER A 315 -7.37 -2.48 23.97
C SER A 315 -7.13 -3.65 24.93
N PRO A 316 -7.60 -4.89 24.64
CA PRO A 316 -7.14 -6.06 25.38
C PRO A 316 -5.63 -6.21 25.17
N ASP A 317 -4.91 -6.55 26.23
CA ASP A 317 -3.47 -6.78 26.20
C ASP A 317 -3.10 -7.75 25.06
N PRO A 318 -1.96 -7.53 24.37
CA PRO A 318 -1.46 -8.51 23.42
C PRO A 318 -1.20 -9.81 24.15
N ASP A 319 -1.81 -10.89 23.64
CA ASP A 319 -1.66 -12.26 24.12
C ASP A 319 -0.17 -12.56 24.36
N PRO A 320 0.23 -13.04 25.56
CA PRO A 320 1.64 -13.27 25.84
C PRO A 320 2.22 -14.28 24.84
N SER A 321 3.34 -13.90 24.24
CA SER A 321 4.12 -14.74 23.33
C SER A 321 4.25 -16.17 23.88
N PRO A 322 4.16 -17.22 23.04
CA PRO A 322 4.26 -18.60 23.51
C PRO A 322 5.60 -18.79 24.22
N SER A 323 5.53 -19.31 25.44
CA SER A 323 6.71 -19.65 26.24
C SER A 323 7.59 -20.66 25.47
N PRO A 324 8.93 -20.53 25.54
CA PRO A 324 9.81 -21.46 24.84
C PRO A 324 9.58 -22.89 25.35
N PRO A 325 9.76 -23.91 24.49
CA PRO A 325 9.52 -25.30 24.87
C PRO A 325 10.45 -25.70 26.01
N GLU A 326 9.89 -26.32 27.04
CA GLU A 326 10.64 -26.93 28.13
C GLU A 326 11.65 -27.94 27.56
N ALA A 327 12.91 -27.80 27.99
CA ALA A 327 13.97 -28.72 27.62
C ALA A 327 13.64 -30.12 28.16
N SER A 328 13.44 -31.09 27.26
CA SER A 328 13.29 -32.49 27.61
C SER A 328 14.59 -32.99 28.25
N GLU A 329 14.51 -33.41 29.52
CA GLU A 329 15.58 -34.15 30.19
C GLU A 329 15.87 -35.46 29.44
N THR A 330 17.11 -35.61 28.98
CA THR A 330 17.62 -36.90 28.51
C THR A 330 17.93 -37.81 29.71
N PRO A 331 17.49 -39.08 29.72
CA PRO A 331 17.88 -40.01 30.78
C PRO A 331 19.30 -40.52 30.53
N ASN A 332 20.20 -40.34 31.50
CA ASN A 332 21.52 -40.98 31.53
C ASN A 332 21.40 -42.49 31.75
N PRO A 333 22.21 -43.32 31.07
CA PRO A 333 22.63 -44.62 31.60
C PRO A 333 23.79 -44.50 32.59
#